data_AF-A0A0J5GH41-F1
#
_entry.id   AF-A0A0J5GH41-F1
#
_cell.length_a   1.000
_cell.length_b   1.000
_cell.length_c   1.000
_cell.angle_alpha   90.00
_cell.angle_beta   90.00
_cell.angle_gamma   90.00
#
_symmetry.space_group_name_H-M   'P 1'
#
loop_
_entity.id
_entity.type
_entity.pdbx_description
1 polymer ?
#
loop_
_entity_poly.entity_id
_entity_poly.type
_entity_poly.pdbx_seq_one_letter_code
_entity_poly.pdbx_strand_id
1 'polypeptide(L)'
;MNHDAQPAAISNEQWRHAKALQQQLDALLGEVLGAAKLCHKLGSVEESVQQVPALGRVALASSLPLIVRNKKRKEFIGGWLNYQVSLAGDGVPLQQDGTPVGAVLHVAHWACEFAFEYDAFVGFPASAWQPWENRGNRLLWWEESESHFGAEWTYTLQLAALDSNEALLAAVVRPALALLQGKPVDEALPADVPGLLRYHDVAAEGGCDLRVSVG
;
A
#
# COMPACT_ATOMS: atom_id res chain seq x y z
N MET A 1 -5.11 28.54 23.87
CA MET A 1 -5.94 28.38 22.65
C MET A 1 -4.96 28.12 21.52
N ASN A 2 -4.73 26.84 21.20
CA ASN A 2 -3.84 26.48 20.11
C ASN A 2 -4.56 26.76 18.80
N HIS A 3 -3.89 27.50 17.92
CA HIS A 3 -4.28 27.59 16.53
C HIS A 3 -4.00 26.22 15.90
N ASP A 4 -5.02 25.37 15.85
CA ASP A 4 -5.00 24.22 14.94
C ASP A 4 -4.96 24.81 13.53
N ALA A 5 -3.76 24.87 12.95
CA ALA A 5 -3.61 25.16 11.54
C ALA A 5 -4.37 24.06 10.79
N GLN A 6 -5.49 24.42 10.17
CA GLN A 6 -6.19 23.52 9.27
C GLN A 6 -5.18 23.03 8.21
N PRO A 7 -5.11 21.72 7.93
CA PRO A 7 -4.23 21.22 6.90
C PRO A 7 -4.56 21.94 5.58
N ALA A 8 -3.53 22.46 4.92
CA ALA A 8 -3.70 23.09 3.62
C ALA A 8 -4.29 22.07 2.63
N ALA A 9 -5.22 22.52 1.79
CA ALA A 9 -5.76 21.68 0.72
C ALA A 9 -4.64 21.17 -0.19
N ILE A 10 -4.78 19.93 -0.68
CA ILE A 10 -3.80 19.34 -1.58
C ILE A 10 -3.69 20.16 -2.87
N SER A 11 -2.47 20.56 -3.22
CA SER A 11 -2.25 21.33 -4.43
C SER A 11 -2.51 20.49 -5.69
N ASN A 12 -2.89 21.17 -6.78
CA ASN A 12 -3.06 20.51 -8.07
C ASN A 12 -1.76 19.87 -8.59
N GLU A 13 -0.60 20.40 -8.22
CA GLU A 13 0.70 19.85 -8.59
C GLU A 13 0.97 18.52 -7.88
N GLN A 14 0.77 18.47 -6.56
CA GLN A 14 0.89 17.22 -5.77
C GLN A 14 -0.06 16.15 -6.32
N TRP A 15 -1.30 16.52 -6.64
CA TRP A 15 -2.26 15.58 -7.22
C TRP A 15 -1.82 15.05 -8.59
N ARG A 16 -1.30 15.93 -9.47
CA ARG A 16 -0.77 15.53 -10.78
C ARG A 16 0.42 14.59 -10.65
N HIS A 17 1.32 14.86 -9.70
CA HIS A 17 2.45 13.99 -9.41
C HIS A 17 1.99 12.61 -8.95
N ALA A 18 1.03 12.55 -8.01
CA ALA A 18 0.46 11.28 -7.55
C ALA A 18 -0.22 10.49 -8.68
N LYS A 19 -0.97 11.15 -9.57
CA LYS A 19 -1.59 10.50 -10.73
C LYS A 19 -0.56 10.02 -11.77
N ALA A 20 0.51 10.78 -11.99
CA ALA A 20 1.60 10.34 -12.87
C ALA A 20 2.30 9.11 -12.30
N LEU A 21 2.55 9.09 -10.98
CA LEU A 21 3.12 7.94 -10.28
C LEU A 21 2.23 6.70 -10.40
N GLN A 22 0.91 6.84 -10.22
CA GLN A 22 -0.06 5.76 -10.41
C GLN A 22 0.06 5.15 -11.81
N GLN A 23 0.00 5.99 -12.85
CA GLN A 23 0.10 5.52 -14.24
C GLN A 23 1.43 4.78 -14.52
N GLN A 24 2.52 5.28 -13.94
CA GLN A 24 3.84 4.67 -14.07
C GLN A 24 3.92 3.31 -13.36
N LEU A 25 3.37 3.21 -12.14
CA LEU A 25 3.28 1.95 -11.40
C LEU A 25 2.38 0.93 -12.10
N ASP A 26 1.21 1.33 -12.59
CA ASP A 26 0.31 0.44 -13.33
C ASP A 26 1.02 -0.18 -14.55
N ALA A 27 1.79 0.63 -15.28
CA ALA A 27 2.57 0.15 -16.42
C ALA A 27 3.68 -0.83 -15.99
N LEU A 28 4.50 -0.47 -15.00
CA LEU A 28 5.62 -1.29 -14.54
C LEU A 28 5.16 -2.61 -13.91
N LEU A 29 4.14 -2.57 -13.05
CA LEU A 29 3.56 -3.76 -12.43
C LEU A 29 2.91 -4.66 -13.48
N GLY A 30 2.17 -4.08 -14.42
CA GLY A 30 1.57 -4.81 -15.54
C GLY A 30 2.60 -5.58 -16.36
N GLU A 31 3.72 -4.93 -16.71
CA GLU A 31 4.82 -5.55 -17.45
C GLU A 31 5.48 -6.68 -16.65
N VAL A 32 5.93 -6.39 -15.42
CA VAL A 32 6.73 -7.33 -14.62
C VAL A 32 5.91 -8.53 -14.16
N LEU A 33 4.68 -8.33 -13.68
CA LEU A 33 3.83 -9.43 -13.23
C LEU A 33 3.37 -10.29 -14.42
N GLY A 34 3.10 -9.67 -15.57
CA GLY A 34 2.82 -10.39 -16.81
C GLY A 34 3.98 -11.30 -17.23
N ALA A 35 5.21 -10.83 -17.09
CA ALA A 35 6.42 -11.61 -17.38
C ALA A 35 6.72 -12.71 -16.35
N ALA A 36 6.42 -12.47 -15.07
CA ALA A 36 6.74 -13.39 -13.97
C ALA A 36 5.88 -14.67 -13.94
N LYS A 37 4.76 -14.69 -14.66
CA LYS A 37 3.85 -15.86 -14.75
C LYS A 37 3.37 -16.39 -13.38
N LEU A 38 3.23 -15.51 -12.39
CA LEU A 38 2.70 -15.87 -11.07
C LEU A 38 1.21 -16.19 -11.12
N CYS A 39 0.46 -15.48 -11.97
CA CYS A 39 -0.95 -15.66 -12.21
C CYS A 39 -1.20 -16.17 -13.64
N HIS A 40 -2.43 -16.62 -13.92
CA HIS A 40 -2.81 -17.00 -15.29
C HIS A 40 -2.79 -15.81 -16.24
N LYS A 41 -3.32 -14.67 -15.78
CA LYS A 41 -3.26 -13.36 -16.43
C LYS A 41 -3.54 -12.27 -15.40
N LEU A 42 -3.27 -11.03 -15.78
CA LEU A 42 -3.74 -9.87 -15.02
C LEU A 42 -5.16 -9.51 -15.44
N GLY A 43 -5.97 -9.07 -14.49
CA GLY A 43 -7.26 -8.45 -14.76
C GLY A 43 -7.13 -6.97 -15.10
N SER A 44 -8.26 -6.30 -15.31
CA SER A 44 -8.29 -4.84 -15.49
C SER A 44 -7.98 -4.15 -14.16
N VAL A 45 -7.13 -3.13 -14.18
CA VAL A 45 -6.84 -2.31 -12.99
C VAL A 45 -8.12 -1.59 -12.55
N GLU A 46 -8.38 -1.63 -11.26
CA GLU A 46 -9.46 -0.87 -10.63
C GLU A 46 -8.86 0.32 -9.89
N GLU A 47 -9.34 1.52 -10.20
CA GLU A 47 -8.87 2.77 -9.58
C GLU A 47 -9.91 3.30 -8.59
N SER A 48 -9.44 3.81 -7.46
CA SER A 48 -10.28 4.51 -6.48
C SER A 48 -9.66 5.86 -6.11
N VAL A 49 -10.49 6.84 -5.73
CA VAL A 49 -10.05 8.19 -5.31
C VAL A 49 -10.82 8.60 -4.07
N GLN A 50 -10.09 9.02 -3.03
CA GLN A 50 -10.69 9.56 -1.82
C GLN A 50 -10.74 11.09 -1.90
N GLN A 51 -11.93 11.65 -1.71
CA GLN A 51 -12.15 13.09 -1.63
C GLN A 51 -12.79 13.47 -0.30
N VAL A 52 -12.16 14.38 0.42
CA VAL A 52 -12.64 14.93 1.69
C VAL A 52 -13.13 16.36 1.44
N PRO A 53 -14.35 16.74 1.85
CA PRO A 53 -14.94 18.05 1.53
C PRO A 53 -14.05 19.26 1.83
N ALA A 54 -13.30 19.24 2.93
CA ALA A 54 -12.42 20.35 3.33
C ALA A 54 -11.03 20.32 2.68
N LEU A 55 -10.53 19.14 2.31
CA LEU A 55 -9.15 18.95 1.85
C LEU A 55 -9.04 18.69 0.34
N GLY A 56 -10.16 18.44 -0.32
CA GLY A 56 -10.20 18.01 -1.71
C GLY A 56 -9.79 16.55 -1.86
N ARG A 57 -9.09 16.22 -2.94
CA ARG A 57 -8.62 14.86 -3.21
C ARG A 57 -7.39 14.58 -2.34
N VAL A 58 -7.48 13.57 -1.49
CA VAL A 58 -6.47 13.29 -0.46
C VAL A 58 -5.74 11.97 -0.68
N ALA A 59 -6.35 11.04 -1.41
CA ALA A 59 -5.73 9.76 -1.75
C ALA A 59 -6.22 9.21 -3.09
N LEU A 60 -5.44 8.32 -3.67
CA LEU A 60 -5.82 7.48 -4.81
C LEU A 60 -5.27 6.07 -4.61
N ALA A 61 -5.94 5.09 -5.18
CA ALA A 61 -5.52 3.70 -5.14
C ALA A 61 -5.68 3.04 -6.51
N SER A 62 -4.82 2.05 -6.78
CA SER A 62 -5.00 1.08 -7.86
C SER A 62 -4.95 -0.32 -7.28
N SER A 63 -5.83 -1.16 -7.79
CA SER A 63 -5.95 -2.57 -7.44
C SER A 63 -5.80 -3.39 -8.70
N LEU A 64 -4.78 -4.24 -8.75
CA LEU A 64 -4.49 -5.11 -9.89
C LEU A 64 -4.94 -6.54 -9.58
N PRO A 65 -6.03 -7.03 -10.21
CA PRO A 65 -6.52 -8.37 -9.95
C PRO A 65 -5.58 -9.44 -10.52
N LEU A 66 -5.17 -10.39 -9.68
CA LEU A 66 -4.34 -11.52 -10.06
C LEU A 66 -5.23 -12.72 -10.43
N ILE A 67 -5.47 -12.92 -11.73
CA ILE A 67 -6.41 -13.95 -12.19
C ILE A 67 -5.75 -15.32 -12.15
N VAL A 68 -6.40 -16.26 -11.47
CA VAL A 68 -6.00 -17.66 -11.43
C VAL A 68 -7.03 -18.52 -12.17
N ARG A 69 -6.64 -19.76 -12.49
CA ARG A 69 -7.51 -20.71 -13.19
C ARG A 69 -7.51 -22.04 -12.45
N ASN A 70 -8.69 -22.52 -12.05
CA ASN A 70 -8.80 -23.81 -11.37
C ASN A 70 -8.69 -25.00 -12.35
N LYS A 71 -8.68 -26.23 -11.80
CA LYS A 71 -8.64 -27.49 -12.57
C LYS A 71 -9.79 -27.65 -13.58
N LYS A 72 -10.94 -26.98 -13.35
CA LYS A 72 -12.09 -26.96 -14.26
C LYS A 72 -11.99 -25.85 -15.32
N ARG A 73 -10.83 -25.20 -15.45
CA ARG A 73 -10.56 -24.07 -16.37
C ARG A 73 -11.43 -22.83 -16.10
N LYS A 74 -12.06 -22.72 -14.94
CA LYS A 74 -12.77 -21.50 -14.54
C LYS A 74 -11.74 -20.48 -14.02
N GLU A 75 -11.81 -19.28 -14.58
CA GLU A 75 -11.04 -18.13 -14.14
C GLU A 75 -11.76 -17.40 -13.01
N PHE A 76 -10.99 -16.89 -12.06
CA PHE A 76 -11.48 -16.06 -10.96
C PHE A 76 -10.30 -15.25 -10.39
N ILE A 77 -10.62 -14.23 -9.61
CA ILE A 77 -9.61 -13.40 -8.94
C ILE A 77 -9.05 -14.20 -7.77
N GLY A 78 -7.76 -14.50 -7.82
CA GLY A 78 -7.09 -15.26 -6.77
C GLY A 78 -6.63 -14.38 -5.61
N GLY A 79 -6.46 -13.09 -5.85
CA GLY A 79 -6.01 -12.07 -4.90
C GLY A 79 -5.72 -10.79 -5.67
N TRP A 80 -5.30 -9.76 -4.95
CA TRP A 80 -5.04 -8.44 -5.51
C TRP A 80 -3.66 -7.95 -5.10
N LEU A 81 -2.94 -7.34 -6.05
CA LEU A 81 -1.86 -6.44 -5.69
C LEU A 81 -2.42 -5.03 -5.68
N ASN A 82 -2.42 -4.41 -4.52
CA ASN A 82 -2.97 -3.09 -4.27
C ASN A 82 -1.84 -2.10 -4.00
N TYR A 83 -2.05 -0.85 -4.40
CA TYR A 83 -1.28 0.25 -3.85
C TYR A 83 -2.15 1.50 -3.69
N GLN A 84 -1.81 2.31 -2.69
CA GLN A 84 -2.52 3.54 -2.32
C GLN A 84 -1.51 4.67 -2.12
N VAL A 85 -1.68 5.77 -2.84
CA VAL A 85 -0.97 7.02 -2.58
C VAL A 85 -1.84 7.86 -1.64
N SER A 86 -1.35 8.11 -0.43
CA SER A 86 -1.98 8.97 0.56
C SER A 86 -1.23 10.30 0.65
N LEU A 87 -1.89 11.41 0.35
CA LEU A 87 -1.32 12.76 0.39
C LEU A 87 -1.68 13.49 1.69
N ALA A 88 -2.83 13.19 2.27
CA ALA A 88 -3.33 13.69 3.54
C ALA A 88 -4.43 12.75 4.08
N GLY A 89 -4.97 13.07 5.26
CA GLY A 89 -6.10 12.34 5.85
C GLY A 89 -5.66 11.12 6.65
N ASP A 90 -6.59 10.20 6.83
CA ASP A 90 -6.39 8.96 7.59
C ASP A 90 -5.43 8.00 6.90
N GLY A 91 -5.25 8.07 5.57
CA GLY A 91 -4.22 7.30 4.88
C GLY A 91 -2.77 7.68 5.24
N VAL A 92 -2.51 8.74 5.99
CA VAL A 92 -1.14 9.16 6.34
C VAL A 92 -0.76 8.72 7.76
N PRO A 93 0.27 7.87 7.94
CA PRO A 93 0.68 7.44 9.26
C PRO A 93 1.32 8.57 10.07
N LEU A 94 1.23 8.43 11.40
CA LEU A 94 1.84 9.33 12.35
C LEU A 94 3.22 8.82 12.80
N GLN A 95 4.15 9.74 12.99
CA GLN A 95 5.42 9.52 13.66
C GLN A 95 5.23 9.34 15.17
N GLN A 96 6.24 8.86 15.88
CA GLN A 96 6.17 8.63 17.34
C GLN A 96 5.78 9.89 18.15
N ASP A 97 6.13 11.07 17.66
CA ASP A 97 5.76 12.36 18.27
C ASP A 97 4.31 12.82 17.95
N GLY A 98 3.56 12.00 17.19
CA GLY A 98 2.19 12.27 16.78
C GLY A 98 2.07 13.15 15.53
N THR A 99 3.17 13.57 14.90
CA THR A 99 3.12 14.36 13.66
C THR A 99 2.97 13.46 12.43
N PRO A 100 2.23 13.88 11.37
CA PRO A 100 2.17 13.11 10.13
C PRO A 100 3.54 12.95 9.48
N VAL A 101 3.85 11.76 8.95
CA VAL A 101 5.14 11.52 8.26
C VAL A 101 5.26 12.22 6.90
N GLY A 102 4.14 12.70 6.36
CA GLY A 102 4.03 13.27 5.00
C GLY A 102 3.39 12.29 4.01
N ALA A 103 3.45 12.61 2.72
CA ALA A 103 2.84 11.78 1.68
C ALA A 103 3.52 10.40 1.58
N VAL A 104 2.71 9.34 1.43
CA VAL A 104 3.16 7.96 1.43
C VAL A 104 2.55 7.15 0.30
N LEU A 105 3.19 6.03 -0.04
CA LEU A 105 2.67 4.95 -0.87
C LEU A 105 2.55 3.69 -0.01
N HIS A 106 1.35 3.16 0.14
CA HIS A 106 1.12 1.83 0.68
C HIS A 106 1.13 0.82 -0.46
N VAL A 107 1.79 -0.31 -0.25
CA VAL A 107 1.79 -1.43 -1.19
C VAL A 107 1.34 -2.67 -0.42
N ALA A 108 0.37 -3.38 -0.97
CA ALA A 108 -0.28 -4.48 -0.27
C ALA A 108 -0.68 -5.62 -1.20
N HIS A 109 -0.71 -6.83 -0.66
CA HIS A 109 -1.39 -7.96 -1.26
C HIS A 109 -2.52 -8.40 -0.35
N TRP A 110 -3.78 -8.20 -0.76
CA TRP A 110 -4.98 -8.59 -0.01
C TRP A 110 -5.88 -9.49 -0.88
N ALA A 111 -6.84 -10.18 -0.25
CA ALA A 111 -7.86 -10.98 -0.92
C ALA A 111 -8.92 -10.12 -1.61
N CYS A 112 -8.99 -8.82 -1.28
CA CYS A 112 -9.84 -7.82 -1.92
C CYS A 112 -9.05 -6.63 -2.49
N GLU A 113 -9.71 -5.91 -3.39
CA GLU A 113 -9.28 -4.64 -3.94
C GLU A 113 -9.30 -3.53 -2.89
N PHE A 114 -8.49 -2.49 -3.11
CA PHE A 114 -8.66 -1.24 -2.41
C PHE A 114 -9.87 -0.44 -2.91
N ALA A 115 -10.70 0.00 -1.97
CA ALA A 115 -11.82 0.89 -2.22
C ALA A 115 -12.17 1.76 -1.02
N PHE A 116 -12.21 3.07 -1.26
CA PHE A 116 -12.57 4.06 -0.24
C PHE A 116 -14.08 4.10 0.07
N GLU A 117 -14.93 3.52 -0.78
CA GLU A 117 -16.39 3.55 -0.61
C GLU A 117 -16.90 2.58 0.47
N TYR A 118 -16.15 1.52 0.74
CA TYR A 118 -16.51 0.47 1.69
C TYR A 118 -15.33 0.11 2.63
N ASP A 119 -14.49 1.12 2.92
CA ASP A 119 -13.43 1.07 3.92
C ASP A 119 -12.40 -0.07 3.74
N ALA A 120 -12.21 -0.53 2.50
CA ALA A 120 -11.18 -1.49 2.13
C ALA A 120 -9.91 -0.74 1.69
N PHE A 121 -9.21 -0.07 2.60
CA PHE A 121 -8.00 0.68 2.28
C PHE A 121 -7.09 0.78 3.50
N VAL A 122 -5.86 1.28 3.32
CA VAL A 122 -4.93 1.51 4.44
C VAL A 122 -5.19 2.89 5.03
N GLY A 123 -5.70 2.93 6.26
CA GLY A 123 -5.92 4.16 7.02
C GLY A 123 -5.09 4.21 8.32
N PHE A 124 -5.38 5.16 9.19
CA PHE A 124 -4.89 5.26 10.56
C PHE A 124 -5.95 5.98 11.42
N PRO A 125 -6.15 5.61 12.70
CA PRO A 125 -5.42 4.60 13.45
C PRO A 125 -5.64 3.19 12.89
N ALA A 126 -4.63 2.33 13.03
CA ALA A 126 -4.60 1.06 12.32
C ALA A 126 -5.53 -0.01 12.88
N SER A 127 -6.20 0.27 14.00
CA SER A 127 -7.02 -0.69 14.76
C SER A 127 -8.10 -1.41 13.96
N ALA A 128 -8.53 -0.88 12.81
CA ALA A 128 -9.58 -1.47 11.98
C ALA A 128 -9.18 -2.78 11.27
N TRP A 129 -7.89 -3.08 11.13
CA TRP A 129 -7.41 -4.26 10.37
C TRP A 129 -6.75 -5.32 11.25
N GLN A 130 -7.09 -5.37 12.54
CA GLN A 130 -6.51 -6.35 13.47
C GLN A 130 -7.14 -7.74 13.37
N PRO A 131 -6.36 -8.80 13.69
CA PRO A 131 -4.96 -8.79 14.14
C PRO A 131 -3.94 -8.89 12.98
N TRP A 132 -2.87 -8.09 13.03
CA TRP A 132 -1.69 -8.26 12.17
C TRP A 132 -0.46 -8.66 13.00
N GLU A 133 0.53 -9.23 12.33
CA GLU A 133 1.89 -9.38 12.84
C GLU A 133 2.80 -8.31 12.20
N ASN A 134 3.59 -7.61 13.01
CA ASN A 134 4.61 -6.69 12.52
C ASN A 134 5.93 -7.44 12.31
N ARG A 135 6.21 -7.82 11.06
CA ARG A 135 7.41 -8.59 10.70
C ARG A 135 8.57 -7.67 10.37
N GLY A 136 9.63 -7.77 11.19
CA GLY A 136 10.88 -7.05 10.98
C GLY A 136 10.73 -5.52 10.96
N ASN A 137 9.74 -5.00 11.69
CA ASN A 137 9.40 -3.58 11.81
C ASN A 137 9.09 -2.90 10.47
N ARG A 138 8.64 -3.60 9.43
CA ARG A 138 8.46 -2.99 8.09
C ARG A 138 7.41 -3.64 7.20
N LEU A 139 6.90 -4.81 7.60
CA LEU A 139 5.86 -5.51 6.89
C LEU A 139 4.75 -5.90 7.87
N LEU A 140 3.55 -5.37 7.68
CA LEU A 140 2.36 -5.88 8.35
C LEU A 140 1.92 -7.16 7.64
N TRP A 141 1.54 -8.17 8.40
CA TRP A 141 1.29 -9.51 7.89
C TRP A 141 0.04 -10.15 8.52
N TRP A 142 -0.79 -10.77 7.69
CA TRP A 142 -1.95 -11.55 8.09
C TRP A 142 -1.82 -12.97 7.54
N GLU A 143 -1.55 -13.93 8.44
CA GLU A 143 -1.29 -15.32 8.07
C GLU A 143 -2.51 -15.99 7.45
N GLU A 144 -3.70 -15.73 7.98
CA GLU A 144 -4.95 -16.25 7.46
C GLU A 144 -5.47 -15.36 6.33
N SER A 145 -5.49 -15.88 5.11
CA SER A 145 -6.03 -15.19 3.93
C SER A 145 -6.84 -16.14 3.07
N GLU A 146 -7.86 -15.60 2.40
CA GLU A 146 -8.58 -16.29 1.32
C GLU A 146 -7.85 -16.23 -0.03
N SER A 147 -6.72 -15.51 -0.10
CA SER A 147 -5.94 -15.37 -1.32
C SER A 147 -5.23 -16.66 -1.74
N HIS A 148 -5.18 -16.88 -3.05
CA HIS A 148 -4.44 -17.95 -3.70
C HIS A 148 -2.93 -17.71 -3.72
N PHE A 149 -2.48 -16.52 -3.37
CA PHE A 149 -1.07 -16.14 -3.32
C PHE A 149 -0.49 -16.19 -1.89
N GLY A 150 -1.25 -16.75 -0.94
CA GLY A 150 -0.84 -16.91 0.44
C GLY A 150 -1.31 -15.76 1.32
N ALA A 151 -0.55 -15.51 2.38
CA ALA A 151 -0.85 -14.49 3.39
C ALA A 151 -1.00 -13.07 2.80
N GLU A 152 -1.77 -12.25 3.50
CA GLU A 152 -1.89 -10.84 3.17
C GLU A 152 -0.76 -10.06 3.81
N TRP A 153 -0.36 -8.97 3.17
CA TRP A 153 0.67 -8.11 3.71
C TRP A 153 0.55 -6.68 3.21
N THR A 154 1.11 -5.75 3.98
CA THR A 154 1.20 -4.32 3.65
C THR A 154 2.53 -3.76 4.11
N TYR A 155 3.19 -2.97 3.27
CA TYR A 155 4.29 -2.10 3.67
C TYR A 155 4.07 -0.68 3.15
N THR A 156 4.72 0.31 3.77
CA THR A 156 4.56 1.72 3.44
C THR A 156 5.91 2.35 3.09
N LEU A 157 5.92 3.15 2.03
CA LEU A 157 7.06 3.92 1.54
C LEU A 157 6.77 5.42 1.66
N GLN A 158 7.78 6.24 1.90
CA GLN A 158 7.69 7.68 1.71
C GLN A 158 7.63 7.99 0.22
N LEU A 159 6.63 8.79 -0.17
CA LEU A 159 6.40 9.12 -1.58
C LEU A 159 7.59 9.90 -2.18
N ALA A 160 8.23 10.76 -1.40
CA ALA A 160 9.35 11.58 -1.84
C ALA A 160 10.60 10.77 -2.25
N ALA A 161 10.70 9.51 -1.83
CA ALA A 161 11.81 8.62 -2.21
C ALA A 161 11.57 7.90 -3.57
N LEU A 162 10.43 8.13 -4.21
CA LEU A 162 9.96 7.39 -5.39
C LEU A 162 9.93 8.27 -6.64
N ASP A 163 11.05 8.93 -6.92
CA ASP A 163 11.16 9.97 -7.96
C ASP A 163 11.55 9.47 -9.37
N SER A 164 11.77 8.16 -9.51
CA SER A 164 12.26 7.55 -10.74
C SER A 164 11.74 6.14 -10.98
N ASN A 165 11.77 5.69 -12.24
CA ASN A 165 11.47 4.30 -12.62
C ASN A 165 12.35 3.31 -11.84
N GLU A 166 13.62 3.64 -11.63
CA GLU A 166 14.54 2.78 -10.89
C GLU A 166 14.14 2.67 -9.41
N ALA A 167 13.78 3.78 -8.78
CA ALA A 167 13.26 3.78 -7.41
C ALA A 167 11.97 2.95 -7.29
N LEU A 168 11.03 3.10 -8.24
CA LEU A 168 9.80 2.30 -8.25
C LEU A 168 10.08 0.80 -8.43
N LEU A 169 10.98 0.46 -9.33
CA LEU A 169 11.38 -0.93 -9.54
C LEU A 169 12.03 -1.52 -8.28
N ALA A 170 12.90 -0.78 -7.63
CA ALA A 170 13.64 -1.22 -6.45
C ALA A 170 12.77 -1.29 -5.19
N ALA A 171 11.87 -0.33 -4.99
CA ALA A 171 11.11 -0.18 -3.74
C ALA A 171 9.70 -0.77 -3.79
N VAL A 172 9.08 -0.88 -4.97
CA VAL A 172 7.70 -1.35 -5.12
C VAL A 172 7.65 -2.67 -5.88
N VAL A 173 8.11 -2.66 -7.13
CA VAL A 173 7.85 -3.76 -8.07
C VAL A 173 8.59 -5.03 -7.69
N ARG A 174 9.91 -4.95 -7.46
CA ARG A 174 10.71 -6.12 -7.09
C ARG A 174 10.31 -6.67 -5.71
N PRO A 175 10.11 -5.85 -4.66
CA PRO A 175 9.66 -6.36 -3.37
C PRO A 175 8.27 -7.01 -3.43
N ALA A 176 7.30 -6.38 -4.10
CA ALA A 176 5.97 -6.96 -4.25
C ALA A 176 6.02 -8.32 -4.98
N LEU A 177 6.81 -8.41 -6.06
CA LEU A 177 7.00 -9.67 -6.78
C LEU A 177 7.63 -10.75 -5.90
N ALA A 178 8.68 -10.42 -5.15
CA ALA A 178 9.37 -11.35 -4.27
C ALA A 178 8.46 -11.83 -3.12
N LEU A 179 7.66 -10.93 -2.52
CA LEU A 179 6.68 -11.28 -1.49
C LEU A 179 5.58 -12.19 -2.05
N LEU A 180 5.03 -11.90 -3.24
CA LEU A 180 4.06 -12.79 -3.92
C LEU A 180 4.65 -14.16 -4.29
N GLN A 181 5.97 -14.25 -4.45
CA GLN A 181 6.69 -15.50 -4.67
C GLN A 181 6.97 -16.27 -3.36
N GLY A 182 6.55 -15.74 -2.21
CA GLY A 182 6.80 -16.34 -0.90
C GLY A 182 8.25 -16.26 -0.44
N LYS A 183 9.02 -15.28 -0.96
CA LYS A 183 10.38 -15.05 -0.48
C LYS A 183 10.38 -14.55 0.97
N PRO A 184 11.40 -14.88 1.79
CA PRO A 184 11.52 -14.36 3.15
C PRO A 184 11.53 -12.83 3.18
N VAL A 185 10.97 -12.22 4.23
CA VAL A 185 10.86 -10.75 4.37
C VAL A 185 12.23 -10.06 4.22
N ASP A 186 13.31 -10.63 4.75
CA ASP A 186 14.66 -10.06 4.64
C ASP A 186 15.24 -10.11 3.22
N GLU A 187 14.79 -11.05 2.38
CA GLU A 187 15.18 -11.13 0.96
C GLU A 187 14.27 -10.25 0.09
N ALA A 188 12.96 -10.30 0.35
CA ALA A 188 11.94 -9.64 -0.46
C ALA A 188 11.86 -8.14 -0.22
N LEU A 189 11.96 -7.72 1.04
CA LEU A 189 11.87 -6.34 1.46
C LEU A 189 13.02 -6.02 2.43
N PRO A 190 14.26 -5.87 1.92
CA PRO A 190 15.41 -5.49 2.74
C PRO A 190 15.20 -4.16 3.49
N ALA A 191 15.89 -4.00 4.62
CA ALA A 191 15.73 -2.82 5.48
C ALA A 191 16.30 -1.51 4.88
N ASP A 192 17.08 -1.60 3.80
CA ASP A 192 17.70 -0.49 3.07
C ASP A 192 16.91 -0.08 1.81
N VAL A 193 15.71 -0.63 1.61
CA VAL A 193 14.82 -0.22 0.52
C VAL A 193 14.52 1.29 0.63
N PRO A 194 14.74 2.07 -0.44
CA PRO A 194 14.54 3.52 -0.41
C PRO A 194 13.14 3.92 0.04
N GLY A 195 13.06 4.81 1.03
CA GLY A 195 11.81 5.34 1.55
C GLY A 195 11.00 4.39 2.42
N LEU A 196 11.45 3.15 2.66
CA LEU A 196 10.73 2.20 3.50
C LEU A 196 10.56 2.71 4.92
N LEU A 197 9.30 2.77 5.37
CA LEU A 197 8.98 3.17 6.73
C LEU A 197 9.10 1.99 7.68
N ARG A 198 9.50 2.29 8.91
CA ARG A 198 9.54 1.31 10.00
C ARG A 198 8.31 1.45 10.88
N TYR A 199 7.60 0.34 11.10
CA TYR A 199 6.44 0.28 11.98
C TYR A 199 6.83 0.04 13.44
N HIS A 200 6.18 0.80 14.31
CA HIS A 200 6.24 0.69 15.77
C HIS A 200 4.84 0.46 16.30
N ASP A 201 4.64 -0.68 16.97
CA ASP A 201 3.38 -1.03 17.61
C ASP A 201 3.18 -0.14 18.85
N VAL A 202 2.02 0.51 18.95
CA VAL A 202 1.67 1.38 20.08
C VAL A 202 0.34 0.94 20.67
N ALA A 203 0.27 0.81 21.99
CA ALA A 203 -0.97 0.48 22.67
C ALA A 203 -2.05 1.55 22.40
N ALA A 204 -3.24 1.11 22.03
CA ALA A 204 -4.41 1.95 21.79
C ALA A 204 -5.63 1.40 22.53
N GLU A 205 -6.67 2.22 22.67
CA GLU A 205 -7.91 1.75 23.29
C GLU A 205 -8.53 0.64 22.42
N GLY A 206 -8.68 -0.56 23.00
CA GLY A 206 -9.26 -1.70 22.30
C GLY A 206 -8.31 -2.48 21.39
N GLY A 207 -7.01 -2.17 21.36
CA GLY A 207 -6.04 -2.94 20.56
C GLY A 207 -4.67 -2.28 20.44
N CYS A 208 -4.11 -2.36 19.24
CA CYS A 208 -2.86 -1.70 18.86
C CYS A 208 -3.11 -0.63 17.78
N ASP A 209 -2.29 0.40 17.74
CA ASP A 209 -2.16 1.33 16.62
C ASP A 209 -0.70 1.28 16.11
N LEU A 210 -0.40 1.98 15.03
CA LEU A 210 0.92 2.02 14.43
C LEU A 210 1.48 3.44 14.43
N ARG A 211 2.75 3.55 14.77
CA ARG A 211 3.58 4.72 14.49
C ARG A 211 4.67 4.33 13.51
N VAL A 212 5.16 5.33 12.77
CA VAL A 212 6.23 5.11 11.79
C VAL A 212 7.47 5.92 12.12
N SER A 213 8.61 5.44 11.64
CA SER A 213 9.83 6.24 11.52
C SER A 213 10.44 6.05 10.14
N VAL A 214 11.24 7.02 9.70
CA VAL A 214 12.06 6.89 8.49
C VAL A 214 13.09 5.78 8.72
N GLY A 215 13.29 4.94 7.70
CA GLY A 215 14.16 3.77 7.71
C GLY A 215 15.63 4.05 7.92
#